data_AF-A0A8J4PJX0-F1
#
_entry.id   AF-A0A8J4PJX0-F1
#
_cell.length_a   1.000
_cell.length_b   1.000
_cell.length_c   1.000
_cell.angle_alpha   90.00
_cell.angle_beta   90.00
_cell.angle_gamma   90.00
#
_symmetry.space_group_name_H-M   'P 1'
#
loop_
_entity.id
_entity.type
_entity.pdbx_description
1 polymer ?
#
loop_
_entity_poly.entity_id
_entity_poly.type
_entity_poly.pdbx_seq_one_letter_code
_entity_poly.pdbx_strand_id
1 'polypeptide(L)'
;MCVHDDIYIPAPNTFNYQLFEDLTGDLDNFPLIGNGCTEKCKKKMIKIIKILMKSFTQLAIGYFQDAKLGLDRSAPRCDLVFYISYIQENGVDDDEDFIEIVESAMNVKSVNGEVVHLKQDDTQSQDLSNLTKNGKKKVSNKKK
;
A
#
# COMPACT_ATOMS: atom_id res chain seq x y z
N MET A 1 21.70 0.78 -24.82
CA MET A 1 21.54 0.93 -23.37
C MET A 1 20.12 0.49 -23.02
N CYS A 2 19.91 -0.29 -21.95
CA CYS A 2 18.55 -0.68 -21.56
C CYS A 2 17.84 0.58 -21.05
N VAL A 3 16.59 0.83 -21.45
CA VAL A 3 15.79 1.97 -20.95
C VAL A 3 15.60 1.95 -19.43
N HIS A 4 15.78 0.78 -18.81
CA HIS A 4 15.67 0.60 -17.37
C HIS A 4 17.02 0.65 -16.64
N ASP A 5 18.14 0.93 -17.30
CA ASP A 5 19.46 0.84 -16.65
C ASP A 5 19.53 1.72 -15.39
N ASP A 6 18.89 2.89 -15.41
CA ASP A 6 18.85 3.87 -14.32
C ASP A 6 17.79 3.57 -13.24
N ILE A 7 16.96 2.55 -13.43
CA ILE A 7 15.95 2.16 -12.43
C ILE A 7 16.59 1.27 -11.36
N TYR A 8 16.53 1.72 -10.12
CA TYR A 8 16.95 0.97 -8.93
C TYR A 8 16.09 1.36 -7.71
N ILE A 9 16.08 0.50 -6.70
CA ILE A 9 15.50 0.80 -5.39
C ILE A 9 16.66 1.11 -4.44
N PRO A 10 16.70 2.32 -3.83
CA PRO A 10 17.84 2.76 -3.02
C PRO A 10 18.00 1.93 -1.74
N ALA A 11 16.90 1.50 -1.11
CA ALA A 11 16.93 0.66 0.08
C ALA A 11 15.81 -0.39 0.07
N PRO A 12 16.12 -1.67 0.37
CA PRO A 12 15.09 -2.68 0.57
C PRO A 12 14.20 -2.28 1.75
N ASN A 13 12.88 -2.41 1.59
CA ASN A 13 11.84 -2.09 2.57
C ASN A 13 11.45 -0.61 2.71
N THR A 14 11.97 0.28 1.88
CA THR A 14 11.40 1.64 1.73
C THR A 14 10.46 1.65 0.53
N PHE A 15 9.23 2.11 0.72
CA PHE A 15 8.32 2.34 -0.40
C PHE A 15 8.78 3.60 -1.15
N ASN A 16 8.92 3.52 -2.46
CA ASN A 16 9.28 4.68 -3.28
C ASN A 16 8.05 5.07 -4.07
N TYR A 17 7.34 6.11 -3.60
CA TYR A 17 6.09 6.57 -4.19
C TYR A 17 6.29 7.01 -5.64
N GLN A 18 7.30 7.84 -5.91
CA GLN A 18 7.60 8.31 -7.26
C GLN A 18 7.86 7.15 -8.22
N LEU A 19 8.72 6.21 -7.82
CA LEU A 19 9.00 5.05 -8.65
C LEU A 19 7.76 4.16 -8.83
N PHE A 20 6.89 4.06 -7.82
CA PHE A 20 5.62 3.34 -7.97
C PHE A 20 4.69 4.04 -8.97
N GLU A 21 4.59 5.36 -8.94
CA GLU A 21 3.79 6.15 -9.88
C GLU A 21 4.36 6.09 -11.30
N ASP A 22 5.67 6.30 -11.47
CA ASP A 22 6.37 6.22 -12.77
C ASP A 22 6.18 4.86 -13.45
N LEU A 23 6.11 3.81 -12.64
CA LEU A 23 5.88 2.46 -13.09
C LEU A 23 4.38 2.23 -13.33
N THR A 24 3.52 2.43 -12.34
CA THR A 24 2.12 1.98 -12.41
C THR A 24 1.14 2.98 -13.02
N GLY A 25 1.53 4.25 -13.18
CA GLY A 25 0.66 5.34 -13.61
C GLY A 25 0.20 5.27 -15.06
N ASP A 26 0.97 4.60 -15.92
CA ASP A 26 0.62 4.35 -17.31
C ASP A 26 0.55 2.84 -17.58
N LEU A 27 -0.64 2.27 -17.36
CA LEU A 27 -0.87 0.83 -17.51
C LEU A 27 -0.68 0.33 -18.95
N ASP A 28 -0.88 1.19 -19.95
CA ASP A 28 -0.69 0.83 -21.35
C ASP A 28 0.80 0.64 -21.68
N ASN A 29 1.67 1.32 -20.91
CA ASN A 29 3.12 1.25 -21.05
C ASN A 29 3.81 0.51 -19.89
N PHE A 30 3.08 -0.19 -19.01
CA PHE A 30 3.67 -0.74 -17.78
C PHE A 30 3.97 -2.25 -17.76
N PRO A 31 5.22 -2.66 -17.43
CA PRO A 31 6.49 -1.99 -17.70
C PRO A 31 6.92 -2.28 -19.14
N LEU A 32 7.20 -1.24 -19.92
CA LEU A 32 7.55 -1.36 -21.34
C LEU A 32 8.82 -2.21 -21.53
N ILE A 33 8.68 -3.40 -22.09
CA ILE A 33 9.81 -4.22 -22.51
C ILE A 33 10.21 -3.82 -23.93
N GLY A 34 11.20 -2.93 -24.05
CA GLY A 34 11.71 -2.46 -25.34
C GLY A 34 12.77 -3.34 -26.00
N ASN A 35 13.12 -3.02 -27.26
CA ASN A 35 14.09 -3.72 -28.11
C ASN A 35 15.56 -3.73 -27.61
N GLY A 36 15.84 -3.20 -26.41
CA GLY A 36 17.16 -3.23 -25.76
C GLY A 36 17.18 -4.00 -24.42
N CYS A 37 16.06 -4.60 -24.02
CA CYS A 37 15.97 -5.32 -22.76
C CYS A 37 16.69 -6.66 -22.82
N THR A 38 17.64 -6.87 -21.90
CA THR A 38 18.32 -8.17 -21.71
C THR A 38 17.61 -9.02 -20.66
N GLU A 39 17.92 -10.31 -20.61
CA GLU A 39 17.47 -11.20 -19.51
C GLU A 39 17.93 -10.70 -18.13
N LYS A 40 19.10 -10.06 -18.07
CA LYS A 40 19.57 -9.38 -16.84
C LYS A 40 18.66 -8.21 -16.47
N CYS A 41 18.29 -7.37 -17.45
CA CYS A 41 17.37 -6.25 -17.27
C CYS A 41 15.99 -6.74 -16.79
N LYS A 42 15.45 -7.81 -17.41
CA LYS A 42 14.20 -8.46 -17.00
C LYS A 42 14.22 -8.98 -15.57
N LYS A 43 15.27 -9.72 -15.18
CA LYS A 43 15.44 -10.22 -13.79
C LYS A 43 15.55 -9.09 -12.78
N LYS A 44 16.19 -7.97 -13.13
CA LYS A 44 16.25 -6.76 -12.29
C LYS A 44 14.85 -6.17 -12.08
N MET A 45 14.11 -5.91 -13.17
CA MET A 45 12.78 -5.33 -13.10
C MET A 45 11.78 -6.19 -12.33
N ILE A 46 11.81 -7.52 -12.51
CA ILE A 46 10.99 -8.45 -11.71
C ILE A 46 11.23 -8.27 -10.21
N LYS A 47 12.49 -8.09 -9.78
CA LYS A 47 12.80 -7.86 -8.36
C LYS A 47 12.27 -6.52 -7.87
N ILE A 48 12.44 -5.47 -8.67
CA ILE A 48 11.98 -4.11 -8.36
C ILE A 48 10.46 -4.10 -8.18
N ILE A 49 9.72 -4.64 -9.15
CA ILE A 49 8.26 -4.71 -9.11
C ILE A 49 7.78 -5.52 -7.90
N LYS A 50 8.42 -6.66 -7.60
CA LYS A 50 8.08 -7.46 -6.42
C LYS A 50 8.23 -6.68 -5.11
N ILE A 51 9.30 -5.90 -4.98
CA ILE A 51 9.53 -5.09 -3.78
C ILE A 51 8.46 -3.99 -3.69
N LEU A 52 8.26 -3.22 -4.77
CA LEU A 52 7.30 -2.11 -4.79
C LEU A 52 5.88 -2.56 -4.50
N MET A 53 5.39 -3.60 -5.19
CA MET A 53 4.03 -4.11 -4.98
C MET A 53 3.84 -4.69 -3.59
N LYS A 54 4.86 -5.36 -3.04
CA LYS A 54 4.80 -5.86 -1.66
C LYS A 54 4.71 -4.71 -0.67
N SER A 55 5.58 -3.71 -0.79
CA SER A 55 5.60 -2.54 0.11
C SER A 55 4.29 -1.74 0.01
N PHE A 56 3.81 -1.47 -1.21
CA PHE A 56 2.51 -0.82 -1.42
C PHE A 56 1.37 -1.59 -0.76
N THR A 57 1.32 -2.91 -0.98
CA THR A 57 0.26 -3.75 -0.41
C THR A 57 0.30 -3.74 1.12
N GLN A 58 1.50 -3.75 1.72
CA GLN A 58 1.65 -3.65 3.18
C GLN A 58 1.16 -2.31 3.72
N LEU A 59 1.47 -1.20 3.04
CA LEU A 59 0.98 0.13 3.40
C LEU A 59 -0.54 0.25 3.26
N ALA A 60 -1.10 -0.27 2.17
CA ALA A 60 -2.54 -0.27 1.96
C ALA A 60 -3.27 -1.12 3.02
N ILE A 61 -2.71 -2.27 3.40
CA ILE A 61 -3.23 -3.09 4.49
C ILE A 61 -3.15 -2.31 5.81
N GLY A 62 -2.01 -1.70 6.13
CA GLY A 62 -1.83 -0.87 7.33
C GLY A 62 -2.83 0.26 7.40
N TYR A 63 -3.06 0.98 6.30
CA TYR A 63 -4.08 2.02 6.20
C TYR A 63 -5.47 1.51 6.59
N PHE A 64 -5.91 0.37 6.06
CA PHE A 64 -7.22 -0.18 6.45
C PHE A 64 -7.25 -0.74 7.89
N GLN A 65 -6.12 -1.22 8.40
CA GLN A 65 -6.00 -1.68 9.79
C GLN A 65 -6.00 -0.52 10.79
N ASP A 66 -5.43 0.62 10.43
CA ASP A 66 -5.33 1.76 11.32
C ASP A 66 -6.54 2.69 11.19
N ALA A 67 -7.26 2.66 10.06
CA ALA A 67 -8.43 3.50 9.82
C ALA A 67 -9.47 3.41 10.95
N LYS A 68 -9.86 4.56 11.52
CA LYS A 68 -11.00 4.64 12.44
C LYS A 68 -12.32 4.64 11.65
N LEU A 69 -13.28 3.85 12.13
CA LEU A 69 -14.63 3.74 11.57
C LEU A 69 -15.54 4.87 12.10
N GLY A 70 -16.61 5.17 11.35
CA GLY A 70 -17.66 6.10 11.81
C GLY A 70 -17.30 7.59 11.73
N LEU A 71 -16.12 7.92 11.22
CA LEU A 71 -15.74 9.30 10.90
C LEU A 71 -16.43 9.73 9.60
N ASP A 72 -17.04 10.92 9.61
CA ASP A 72 -17.53 11.56 8.40
C ASP A 72 -16.33 12.01 7.55
N ARG A 73 -16.06 11.25 6.48
CA ARG A 73 -14.95 11.49 5.54
C ARG A 73 -15.35 12.37 4.36
N SER A 74 -16.48 13.08 4.45
CA SER A 74 -16.92 14.01 3.39
C SER A 74 -16.05 15.26 3.25
N ALA A 75 -15.14 15.50 4.22
CA ALA A 75 -13.98 16.39 4.10
C ALA A 75 -12.70 15.56 3.85
N PRO A 76 -11.67 16.08 3.16
CA PRO A 76 -10.45 15.33 2.84
C PRO A 76 -9.67 15.02 4.13
N ARG A 77 -10.01 13.92 4.80
CA ARG A 77 -9.40 13.53 6.06
C ARG A 77 -8.73 12.17 5.87
N CYS A 78 -7.41 12.26 5.71
CA CYS A 78 -6.42 11.19 5.59
C CYS A 78 -6.78 10.10 4.56
N ASP A 79 -6.50 10.34 3.29
CA ASP A 79 -6.45 9.27 2.30
C ASP A 79 -5.17 8.41 2.47
N LEU A 80 -5.00 7.42 1.58
CA LEU A 80 -3.82 6.56 1.61
C LEU A 80 -2.51 7.33 1.40
N VAL A 81 -2.52 8.41 0.61
CA VAL A 81 -1.31 9.20 0.32
C VAL A 81 -0.85 9.90 1.60
N PHE A 82 -1.76 10.57 2.30
CA PHE A 82 -1.47 11.23 3.58
C PHE A 82 -0.96 10.24 4.63
N TYR A 83 -1.58 9.06 4.71
CA TYR A 83 -1.12 7.99 5.61
C TYR A 83 0.30 7.53 5.25
N ILE A 84 0.60 7.32 3.95
CA ILE A 84 1.93 6.90 3.51
C ILE A 84 2.99 7.94 3.90
N SER A 85 2.76 9.22 3.62
CA SER A 85 3.68 10.30 4.01
C SER A 85 3.96 10.26 5.52
N TYR A 86 2.91 10.18 6.32
CA TYR A 86 3.02 10.12 7.78
C TYR A 86 3.85 8.93 8.27
N ILE A 87 3.61 7.71 7.75
CA ILE A 87 4.38 6.52 8.14
C ILE A 87 5.84 6.63 7.70
N GLN A 88 6.10 7.14 6.50
CA GLN A 88 7.45 7.21 5.94
C GLN A 88 8.33 8.25 6.63
N GLU A 89 7.72 9.34 7.07
CA GLU A 89 8.39 10.44 7.77
C GLU A 89 8.40 10.22 9.29
N ASN A 90 7.95 9.06 9.77
CA ASN A 90 7.79 8.73 11.18
C ASN A 90 6.97 9.77 11.96
N GLY A 91 5.96 10.35 11.30
CA GLY A 91 5.12 11.40 11.86
C GLY A 91 5.89 12.66 12.23
N VAL A 92 7.01 12.94 11.53
CA VAL A 92 7.75 14.19 11.62
C VAL A 92 7.40 15.04 10.40
N ASP A 93 6.49 15.98 10.58
CA ASP A 93 6.13 16.99 9.58
C ASP A 93 6.10 18.37 10.30
N ASP A 94 6.45 19.44 9.59
CA ASP A 94 6.38 20.80 10.11
C ASP A 94 4.93 21.33 10.12
N ASP A 95 4.02 20.65 9.40
CA ASP A 95 2.59 20.92 9.38
C ASP A 95 1.87 20.21 10.55
N GLU A 96 1.62 20.97 11.62
CA GLU A 96 0.88 20.47 12.80
C GLU A 96 -0.57 20.05 12.44
N ASP A 97 -1.21 20.73 11.50
CA ASP A 97 -2.58 20.40 11.07
C ASP A 97 -2.58 19.04 10.35
N PHE A 98 -1.56 18.77 9.53
CA PHE A 98 -1.38 17.46 8.89
C PHE A 98 -1.28 16.34 9.92
N ILE A 99 -0.43 16.49 10.93
CA ILE A 99 -0.25 15.49 12.00
C ILE A 99 -1.58 15.27 12.74
N GLU A 100 -2.28 16.33 13.13
CA GLU A 100 -3.55 16.23 13.83
C GLU A 100 -4.62 15.53 12.97
N ILE A 101 -4.67 15.81 11.67
CA ILE A 101 -5.61 15.16 10.74
C ILE A 101 -5.33 13.66 10.65
N VAL A 102 -4.06 13.23 10.52
CA VAL A 102 -3.73 11.80 10.44
C VAL A 102 -4.01 11.10 11.76
N GLU A 103 -3.53 11.62 12.89
CA GLU A 103 -3.73 10.99 14.22
C GLU A 103 -5.21 10.98 14.65
N SER A 104 -6.01 11.96 14.21
CA SER A 104 -7.44 11.97 14.48
C SER A 104 -8.19 10.93 13.63
N ALA A 105 -7.80 10.72 12.38
CA ALA A 105 -8.45 9.80 11.46
C ALA A 105 -8.00 8.33 11.59
N MET A 106 -6.80 8.11 12.12
CA MET A 106 -6.12 6.82 12.12
C MET A 106 -5.71 6.43 13.56
N ASN A 107 -5.58 5.13 13.82
CA ASN A 107 -5.11 4.57 15.09
C ASN A 107 -3.58 4.55 15.11
N VAL A 108 -2.94 5.69 14.82
CA VAL A 108 -1.48 5.86 14.89
C VAL A 108 -1.13 7.11 15.67
N LYS A 109 0.10 7.16 16.19
CA LYS A 109 0.64 8.33 16.88
C LYS A 109 2.14 8.47 16.69
N SER A 110 2.67 9.68 16.59
CA SER A 110 4.12 9.92 16.65
C SER A 110 4.56 10.06 18.11
N VAL A 111 5.52 9.23 18.53
CA VAL A 111 6.08 9.23 19.88
C VAL A 111 7.59 9.18 19.76
N ASN A 112 8.27 10.25 20.16
CA ASN A 112 9.73 10.37 20.11
C ASN A 112 10.33 10.14 18.72
N GLY A 113 9.63 10.56 17.65
CA GLY A 113 10.10 10.38 16.27
C GLY A 113 9.90 8.96 15.73
N GLU A 114 9.02 8.17 16.35
CA GLU A 114 8.59 6.87 15.84
C GLU A 114 7.06 6.80 15.79
N VAL A 115 6.52 6.19 14.74
CA VAL A 115 5.07 5.93 14.65
C VAL A 115 4.71 4.67 15.41
N VAL A 116 3.75 4.78 16.32
CA VAL A 116 3.15 3.67 17.05
C VAL A 116 1.72 3.42 16.59
N HIS A 117 1.36 2.14 16.42
CA HIS A 117 0.00 1.71 16.07
C HIS A 117 -0.79 1.40 17.35
N LEU A 118 -1.93 2.04 17.51
CA LEU A 118 -2.83 1.90 18.65
C LEU A 118 -3.78 0.72 18.43
N LYS A 119 -4.10 -0.02 19.50
CA LYS A 119 -5.05 -1.15 19.39
C LYS A 119 -6.44 -0.62 19.02
N GLN A 120 -7.07 -1.28 18.04
CA GLN A 120 -8.51 -1.11 17.82
C GLN A 120 -9.28 -1.77 18.98
N ASP A 121 -10.25 -1.07 19.55
CA ASP A 121 -11.22 -1.72 20.42
C ASP A 121 -12.09 -2.66 19.56
N ASP A 122 -11.95 -3.98 19.77
CA ASP A 122 -12.49 -5.08 18.96
C ASP A 122 -14.03 -5.17 18.88
N THR A 123 -14.78 -4.13 19.27
CA THR A 123 -16.23 -4.21 19.44
C THR A 123 -17.02 -4.35 18.13
N GLN A 124 -16.38 -4.38 16.96
CA GLN A 124 -17.06 -4.39 15.65
C GLN A 124 -16.59 -5.47 14.66
N SER A 125 -15.68 -6.39 15.02
CA SER A 125 -15.08 -7.36 14.08
C SER A 125 -15.92 -8.64 13.82
N GLN A 126 -17.26 -8.57 13.72
CA GLN A 126 -18.08 -9.77 13.49
C GLN A 126 -18.38 -10.11 12.01
N ASP A 127 -18.18 -9.22 11.04
CA ASP A 127 -18.74 -9.43 9.68
C ASP A 127 -17.83 -10.09 8.62
N LEU A 128 -16.52 -10.24 8.85
CA LEU A 128 -15.61 -10.81 7.83
C LEU A 128 -15.63 -12.35 7.73
N SER A 129 -16.25 -13.05 8.69
CA SER A 129 -16.29 -14.52 8.73
C SER A 129 -17.25 -15.17 7.71
N ASN A 130 -18.00 -14.36 6.95
CA ASN A 130 -18.97 -14.82 5.95
C ASN A 130 -18.42 -14.88 4.51
N LEU A 131 -17.29 -14.22 4.21
CA LEU A 131 -16.71 -14.18 2.86
C LEU A 131 -15.97 -15.46 2.46
N THR A 132 -15.47 -16.24 3.42
CA THR A 132 -14.71 -17.48 3.15
C THR A 132 -15.56 -18.75 3.04
N LYS A 133 -16.86 -18.70 3.38
CA LYS A 133 -17.72 -19.91 3.44
C LYS A 133 -18.46 -20.26 2.14
N ASN A 134 -18.57 -19.34 1.17
CA ASN A 134 -19.37 -19.58 -0.05
C ASN A 134 -18.62 -20.20 -1.25
N GLY A 135 -17.34 -20.55 -1.11
CA GLY A 135 -16.52 -21.10 -2.20
C GLY A 135 -16.64 -22.61 -2.50
N LYS A 136 -17.49 -23.38 -1.79
CA LYS A 136 -17.62 -24.83 -2.00
C LYS A 136 -19.06 -25.27 -2.23
N LYS A 137 -19.65 -24.91 -3.37
CA LYS A 137 -20.74 -25.71 -3.97
C LYS A 137 -20.18 -26.56 -5.10
N LYS A 138 -19.97 -27.85 -4.79
CA LYS A 138 -19.73 -28.92 -5.78
C LYS A 138 -20.90 -28.95 -6.76
N VAL A 139 -20.61 -28.73 -8.03
CA VAL A 139 -21.51 -29.09 -9.14
C VAL A 139 -21.52 -30.61 -9.26
N SER A 140 -22.57 -31.27 -8.79
CA SER A 140 -22.82 -32.67 -9.12
C SER A 140 -23.52 -32.73 -10.48
N ASN A 141 -22.76 -33.04 -11.53
CA ASN A 141 -23.31 -33.47 -12.80
C ASN A 141 -24.08 -34.78 -12.61
N LYS A 142 -25.40 -34.75 -12.77
CA LYS A 142 -26.19 -35.97 -12.97
C LYS A 142 -26.28 -36.21 -14.47
N LYS A 143 -25.52 -37.21 -14.95
CA LYS A 143 -25.54 -37.70 -16.33
C LYS A 143 -26.48 -38.90 -16.40
N LYS A 144 -27.37 -38.84 -17.41
CA LYS A 144 -28.23 -39.88 -17.99
C LYS A 144 -29.35 -40.46 -17.12
#